data_AF-A0A7V3SZV2-F1
#
_entry.id   AF-A0A7V3SZV2-F1
#
_cell.length_a   1.000
_cell.length_b   1.000
_cell.length_c   1.000
_cell.angle_alpha   90.00
_cell.angle_beta   90.00
_cell.angle_gamma   90.00
#
_symmetry.space_group_name_H-M   'P 1'
#
loop_
_entity.id
_entity.type
_entity.pdbx_description
1 polymer ?
#
loop_
_entity_poly.entity_id
_entity_poly.type
_entity_poly.pdbx_seq_one_letter_code
_entity_poly.pdbx_strand_id
1 'polypeptide(L)'
;MSTAGIKMVSTTEQKVWENVDVSYTETGEDTLELTGERYQTIDGFGGCFNEIGWDVISYLDEDQRERVFEELFHRQKGCKFNLCRLPVGANDYSLEWYSCNENDNDYDMDKFSIERDRRYIIPYIKKAMEYNPDIKLFASPWSPPTWMKFPKAYNHGTMIWKKEILEAYALYFLKFVKAYQGEGIAINQVHVQNEPISDQKFPSCIWTGEQLGEFIRDYLGPLFEKNGLDTEIWLGTINGPDIDNRNLSTGYDNYANLVLSDRETRRYIKGVSYQWGGKYALQQTYSSYPEFKYMQSENECGDG
;
A
#
# COMPACT_ATOMS: atom_id res chain seq x y z
N MET A 1 7.09 -34.91 -25.37
CA MET A 1 6.46 -34.55 -24.08
C MET A 1 4.96 -34.77 -24.19
N SER A 2 4.29 -35.16 -23.11
CA SER A 2 2.83 -35.34 -23.11
C SER A 2 2.16 -34.01 -22.78
N THR A 3 1.11 -33.64 -23.51
CA THR A 3 0.21 -32.53 -23.14
C THR A 3 -0.88 -32.99 -22.16
N ALA A 4 -0.88 -34.26 -21.76
CA ALA A 4 -1.84 -34.80 -20.81
C ALA A 4 -1.77 -34.04 -19.49
N GLY A 5 -2.87 -33.37 -19.14
CA GLY A 5 -3.01 -32.57 -17.92
C GLY A 5 -2.80 -31.07 -18.09
N ILE A 6 -2.37 -30.59 -19.27
CA ILE A 6 -2.26 -29.15 -19.54
C ILE A 6 -3.58 -28.65 -20.11
N LYS A 7 -4.28 -27.79 -19.35
CA LYS A 7 -5.45 -27.05 -19.82
C LYS A 7 -5.02 -25.63 -20.15
N MET A 8 -4.89 -25.31 -21.44
CA MET A 8 -4.68 -23.93 -21.87
C MET A 8 -6.02 -23.28 -22.12
N VAL A 9 -6.22 -22.11 -21.50
CA VAL A 9 -7.41 -21.30 -21.67
C VAL A 9 -6.96 -19.96 -22.24
N SER A 10 -7.52 -19.55 -23.37
CA SER A 10 -7.22 -18.30 -24.05
C SER A 10 -8.41 -17.37 -24.03
N THR A 11 -8.12 -16.08 -23.93
CA THR A 11 -9.10 -15.01 -24.03
C THR A 11 -8.63 -14.04 -25.11
N THR A 12 -9.49 -13.78 -26.08
CA THR A 12 -9.37 -12.68 -27.06
C THR A 12 -10.48 -11.66 -26.82
N GLU A 13 -10.39 -10.52 -27.48
CA GLU A 13 -11.41 -9.46 -27.42
C GLU A 13 -12.83 -9.99 -27.75
N GLN A 14 -12.94 -10.98 -28.63
CA GLN A 14 -14.23 -11.53 -29.08
C GLN A 14 -14.62 -12.85 -28.41
N LYS A 15 -13.68 -13.55 -27.76
CA LYS A 15 -13.91 -14.88 -27.18
C LYS A 15 -13.16 -15.04 -25.87
N VAL A 16 -13.91 -15.14 -24.77
CA VAL A 16 -13.36 -15.26 -23.42
C VAL A 16 -13.35 -16.71 -22.97
N TRP A 17 -12.28 -17.13 -22.29
CA TRP A 17 -12.16 -18.43 -21.63
C TRP A 17 -12.26 -19.67 -22.54
N GLU A 18 -11.77 -19.57 -23.77
CA GLU A 18 -11.77 -20.68 -24.72
C GLU A 18 -10.68 -21.69 -24.38
N ASN A 19 -11.04 -22.98 -24.31
CA ASN A 19 -10.02 -24.02 -24.21
C ASN A 19 -9.29 -24.11 -25.55
N VAL A 20 -7.95 -24.08 -25.50
CA VAL A 20 -7.10 -24.21 -26.68
C VAL A 20 -6.31 -25.50 -26.59
N ASP A 21 -6.33 -26.27 -27.67
CA ASP A 21 -5.49 -27.44 -27.77
C ASP A 21 -4.02 -27.02 -27.81
N VAL A 22 -3.26 -27.48 -26.83
CA VAL A 22 -1.81 -27.27 -26.80
C VAL A 22 -1.18 -28.31 -27.71
N SER A 23 -0.38 -27.86 -28.67
CA SER A 23 0.51 -28.72 -29.45
C SER A 23 1.94 -28.22 -29.33
N TYR A 24 2.89 -29.13 -29.19
CA TYR A 24 4.31 -28.80 -29.21
C TYR A 24 4.74 -28.61 -30.68
N THR A 25 5.27 -27.44 -31.02
CA THR A 25 5.73 -27.13 -32.38
C THR A 25 7.18 -27.53 -32.61
N GLU A 26 8.05 -27.52 -31.58
CA GLU A 26 9.42 -28.04 -31.62
C GLU A 26 9.88 -28.55 -30.25
N THR A 27 10.67 -29.63 -30.23
CA THR A 27 11.36 -30.12 -29.04
C THR A 27 12.74 -29.46 -28.94
N GLY A 28 12.84 -28.38 -28.17
CA GLY A 28 14.13 -27.90 -27.66
C GLY A 28 14.55 -28.71 -26.43
N GLU A 29 15.84 -28.71 -26.11
CA GLU A 29 16.29 -29.11 -24.77
C GLU A 29 15.91 -28.01 -23.77
N ASP A 30 15.36 -28.39 -22.62
CA ASP A 30 15.10 -27.46 -21.53
C ASP A 30 16.45 -26.93 -21.01
N THR A 31 16.72 -25.64 -21.19
CA THR A 31 17.98 -24.99 -20.78
C THR A 31 17.89 -24.27 -19.43
N LEU A 32 16.71 -24.29 -18.79
CA LEU A 32 16.49 -23.67 -17.49
C LEU A 32 16.56 -24.72 -16.39
N GLU A 33 17.51 -24.55 -15.46
CA GLU A 33 17.66 -25.41 -14.29
C GLU A 33 17.49 -24.63 -12.99
N LEU A 34 16.88 -25.27 -11.99
CA LEU A 34 16.83 -24.71 -10.63
C LEU A 34 18.20 -24.92 -9.98
N THR A 35 18.90 -23.83 -9.68
CA THR A 35 20.24 -23.86 -9.07
C THR A 35 20.23 -24.31 -7.62
N GLY A 36 19.08 -24.28 -6.95
CA GLY A 36 18.95 -24.52 -5.51
C GLY A 36 19.28 -23.31 -4.63
N GLU A 37 19.71 -22.18 -5.24
CA GLU A 37 19.91 -20.92 -4.53
C GLU A 37 18.60 -20.39 -3.95
N ARG A 38 18.66 -19.78 -2.77
CA ARG A 38 17.51 -19.22 -2.07
C ARG A 38 17.73 -17.73 -1.79
N TYR A 39 16.68 -16.97 -1.98
CA TYR A 39 16.65 -15.52 -1.75
C TYR A 39 15.61 -15.20 -0.65
N GLN A 40 14.90 -14.09 -0.79
CA GLN A 40 13.90 -13.63 0.18
C GLN A 40 12.74 -14.60 0.36
N THR A 41 12.14 -14.57 1.55
CA THR A 41 10.81 -15.16 1.77
C THR A 41 9.75 -14.18 1.27
N ILE A 42 8.74 -14.68 0.58
CA ILE A 42 7.61 -13.87 0.10
C ILE A 42 6.56 -13.81 1.21
N ASP A 43 6.31 -12.60 1.73
CA ASP A 43 5.31 -12.38 2.78
C ASP A 43 3.87 -12.56 2.26
N GLY A 44 3.59 -12.16 1.01
CA GLY A 44 2.26 -12.31 0.45
C GLY A 44 2.00 -11.52 -0.83
N PHE A 45 0.77 -11.65 -1.30
CA PHE A 45 0.19 -10.91 -2.43
C PHE A 45 -1.24 -10.49 -2.08
N GLY A 46 -1.73 -9.43 -2.73
CA GLY A 46 -3.11 -9.00 -2.54
C GLY A 46 -3.48 -7.76 -3.35
N GLY A 47 -4.58 -7.13 -2.92
CA GLY A 47 -5.13 -5.93 -3.54
C GLY A 47 -5.40 -4.83 -2.53
N CYS A 48 -6.07 -3.77 -2.99
CA CYS A 48 -6.42 -2.61 -2.18
C CYS A 48 -7.94 -2.59 -1.89
N PHE A 49 -8.31 -2.44 -0.62
CA PHE A 49 -9.67 -2.16 -0.20
C PHE A 49 -9.94 -0.65 -0.34
N ASN A 50 -10.89 -0.28 -1.19
CA ASN A 50 -11.31 1.12 -1.43
C ASN A 50 -12.84 1.21 -1.55
N GLU A 51 -13.40 2.43 -1.44
CA GLU A 51 -14.85 2.61 -1.36
C GLU A 51 -15.56 2.20 -2.66
N ILE A 52 -15.01 2.57 -3.83
CA ILE A 52 -15.60 2.19 -5.13
C ILE A 52 -15.60 0.67 -5.30
N GLY A 53 -14.54 -0.03 -4.89
CA GLY A 53 -14.47 -1.49 -4.93
C GLY A 53 -15.55 -2.14 -4.08
N TRP A 54 -15.82 -1.60 -2.89
CA TRP A 54 -16.92 -2.08 -2.04
C TRP A 54 -18.29 -1.76 -2.64
N ASP A 55 -18.48 -0.55 -3.17
CA ASP A 55 -19.73 -0.12 -3.81
C ASP A 55 -20.08 -1.03 -4.98
N VAL A 56 -19.11 -1.30 -5.88
CA VAL A 56 -19.29 -2.19 -7.03
C VAL A 56 -19.62 -3.62 -6.61
N ILE A 57 -18.91 -4.18 -5.64
CA ILE A 57 -19.17 -5.53 -5.12
C ILE A 57 -20.55 -5.61 -4.46
N SER A 58 -21.06 -4.51 -3.90
CA SER A 58 -22.37 -4.46 -3.24
C SER A 58 -23.55 -4.53 -4.21
N TYR A 59 -23.36 -4.32 -5.52
CA TYR A 59 -24.40 -4.51 -6.54
C TYR A 59 -24.57 -5.97 -6.97
N LEU A 60 -23.62 -6.85 -6.63
CA LEU A 60 -23.72 -8.27 -6.92
C LEU A 60 -24.78 -8.92 -6.02
N ASP A 61 -25.42 -9.98 -6.53
CA ASP A 61 -26.20 -10.85 -5.66
C ASP A 61 -25.30 -11.60 -4.65
N GLU A 62 -25.92 -12.21 -3.64
CA GLU A 62 -25.19 -12.86 -2.55
C GLU A 62 -24.24 -13.95 -3.06
N ASP A 63 -24.71 -14.84 -3.93
CA ASP A 63 -23.91 -15.94 -4.46
C ASP A 63 -22.71 -15.45 -5.28
N GLN A 64 -22.92 -14.44 -6.13
CA GLN A 64 -21.84 -13.81 -6.91
C GLN A 64 -20.82 -13.14 -6.01
N ARG A 65 -21.27 -12.41 -4.99
CA ARG A 65 -20.40 -11.74 -4.02
C ARG A 65 -19.59 -12.75 -3.22
N GLU A 66 -20.20 -13.81 -2.69
CA GLU A 66 -19.49 -14.88 -2.00
C GLU A 66 -18.42 -15.50 -2.90
N ARG A 67 -18.74 -15.71 -4.18
CA ARG A 67 -17.78 -16.25 -5.15
C ARG A 67 -16.58 -15.32 -5.36
N VAL A 68 -16.79 -14.01 -5.45
CA VAL A 68 -15.68 -13.04 -5.57
C VAL A 68 -14.74 -13.14 -4.37
N PHE A 69 -15.29 -13.15 -3.14
CA PHE A 69 -14.45 -13.26 -1.95
C PHE A 69 -13.78 -14.63 -1.80
N GLU A 70 -14.44 -15.72 -2.21
CA GLU A 70 -13.82 -17.05 -2.23
C GLU A 70 -12.64 -17.09 -3.20
N GLU A 71 -12.82 -16.61 -4.44
CA GLU A 71 -11.78 -16.63 -5.47
C GLU A 71 -10.61 -15.70 -5.11
N LEU A 72 -10.84 -14.59 -4.42
CA LEU A 72 -9.76 -13.67 -4.05
C LEU A 72 -9.04 -14.10 -2.77
N PHE A 73 -9.77 -14.50 -1.72
CA PHE A 73 -9.21 -14.57 -0.36
C PHE A 73 -9.17 -15.97 0.24
N HIS A 74 -9.93 -16.95 -0.25
CA HIS A 74 -10.00 -18.27 0.40
C HIS A 74 -8.61 -18.90 0.58
N ARG A 75 -8.26 -19.36 1.79
CA ARG A 75 -6.89 -19.83 2.13
C ARG A 75 -6.38 -21.01 1.30
N GLN A 76 -7.29 -21.77 0.69
CA GLN A 76 -6.95 -23.00 -0.06
C GLN A 76 -7.38 -22.97 -1.54
N LYS A 77 -8.10 -21.93 -1.98
CA LYS A 77 -8.68 -21.82 -3.33
C LYS A 77 -8.35 -20.46 -3.93
N GLY A 78 -8.57 -20.29 -5.23
CA GLY A 78 -8.39 -19.00 -5.89
C GLY A 78 -6.98 -18.39 -5.74
N CYS A 79 -6.92 -17.08 -5.63
CA CYS A 79 -5.70 -16.27 -5.56
C CYS A 79 -5.03 -16.25 -4.18
N LYS A 80 -5.77 -16.59 -3.10
CA LYS A 80 -5.25 -16.67 -1.72
C LYS A 80 -4.61 -15.37 -1.23
N PHE A 81 -5.21 -14.23 -1.53
CA PHE A 81 -4.71 -12.94 -1.07
C PHE A 81 -4.59 -12.90 0.46
N ASN A 82 -3.41 -12.48 0.92
CA ASN A 82 -3.02 -12.53 2.33
C ASN A 82 -2.22 -11.30 2.80
N LEU A 83 -1.90 -10.37 1.89
CA LEU A 83 -1.29 -9.09 2.20
C LEU A 83 -1.99 -8.00 1.38
N CYS A 84 -2.82 -7.19 2.04
CA CYS A 84 -3.71 -6.24 1.37
C CYS A 84 -3.51 -4.81 1.87
N ARG A 85 -3.90 -3.85 1.04
CA ARG A 85 -3.77 -2.42 1.28
C ARG A 85 -5.11 -1.80 1.65
N LEU A 86 -5.08 -0.72 2.43
CA LEU A 86 -6.20 0.21 2.57
C LEU A 86 -5.69 1.67 2.63
N PRO A 87 -6.50 2.65 2.22
CA PRO A 87 -6.16 4.06 2.42
C PRO A 87 -6.37 4.47 3.88
N VAL A 88 -5.59 5.45 4.34
CA VAL A 88 -5.91 6.23 5.53
C VAL A 88 -6.62 7.50 5.07
N GLY A 89 -7.94 7.58 5.22
CA GLY A 89 -8.75 8.63 4.59
C GLY A 89 -9.07 8.30 3.12
N ALA A 90 -9.32 9.33 2.31
CA ALA A 90 -9.63 9.13 0.90
C ALA A 90 -8.40 8.86 0.02
N ASN A 91 -8.63 8.07 -1.02
CA ASN A 91 -7.81 7.98 -2.22
C ASN A 91 -8.61 8.38 -3.47
N ASP A 92 -8.01 8.21 -4.64
CA ASP A 92 -8.62 8.40 -5.96
C ASP A 92 -9.78 7.42 -6.25
N TYR A 93 -9.82 6.25 -5.59
CA TYR A 93 -10.94 5.28 -5.64
C TYR A 93 -11.94 5.42 -4.48
N SER A 94 -12.02 6.59 -3.86
CA SER A 94 -13.04 6.91 -2.85
C SER A 94 -14.27 7.56 -3.51
N LEU A 95 -15.46 7.37 -2.94
CA LEU A 95 -16.70 7.94 -3.48
C LEU A 95 -16.72 9.47 -3.36
N GLU A 96 -16.09 9.98 -2.30
CA GLU A 96 -15.83 11.40 -2.06
C GLU A 96 -14.48 11.55 -1.35
N TRP A 97 -13.86 12.73 -1.42
CA TRP A 97 -12.61 13.00 -0.71
C TRP A 97 -12.88 13.43 0.74
N TYR A 98 -12.17 12.79 1.67
CA TYR A 98 -12.29 12.97 3.11
C TYR A 98 -10.96 12.64 3.81
N SER A 99 -10.85 13.06 5.07
CA SER A 99 -9.91 12.47 6.03
C SER A 99 -10.67 12.05 7.29
N CYS A 100 -10.01 11.30 8.16
CA CYS A 100 -10.57 10.92 9.45
C CYS A 100 -10.61 12.11 10.45
N ASN A 101 -10.11 13.31 10.09
CA ASN A 101 -10.25 14.50 10.93
C ASN A 101 -10.13 15.84 10.17
N GLU A 102 -11.23 16.34 9.63
CA GLU A 102 -11.30 17.64 8.93
C GLU A 102 -11.62 18.85 9.84
N ASN A 103 -11.36 18.73 11.16
CA ASN A 103 -11.57 19.85 12.08
C ASN A 103 -10.30 20.68 12.20
N ASP A 104 -10.34 21.92 11.72
CA ASP A 104 -9.21 22.85 11.78
C ASP A 104 -8.65 22.99 13.20
N ASN A 105 -7.33 22.86 13.30
CA ASN A 105 -6.55 23.03 14.54
C ASN A 105 -6.93 22.03 15.66
N ASP A 106 -7.54 20.89 15.33
CA ASP A 106 -7.77 19.80 16.28
C ASP A 106 -6.46 19.00 16.50
N TYR A 107 -5.48 19.65 17.12
CA TYR A 107 -4.14 19.10 17.33
C TYR A 107 -4.14 17.85 18.23
N ASP A 108 -5.10 17.75 19.16
CA ASP A 108 -5.24 16.63 20.10
C ASP A 108 -6.03 15.44 19.53
N MET A 109 -6.51 15.55 18.27
CA MET A 109 -7.31 14.52 17.60
C MET A 109 -8.55 14.13 18.41
N ASP A 110 -9.24 15.12 18.99
CA ASP A 110 -10.45 14.93 19.79
C ASP A 110 -11.66 14.56 18.93
N LYS A 111 -11.69 15.05 17.69
CA LYS A 111 -12.78 14.82 16.73
C LYS A 111 -12.41 13.83 15.63
N PHE A 112 -11.30 13.11 15.80
CA PHE A 112 -10.92 12.01 14.92
C PHE A 112 -12.02 10.94 14.85
N SER A 113 -12.34 10.47 13.65
CA SER A 113 -13.38 9.46 13.44
C SER A 113 -13.14 8.60 12.20
N ILE A 114 -13.40 7.30 12.35
CA ILE A 114 -13.45 6.29 11.25
C ILE A 114 -14.90 5.93 10.87
N GLU A 115 -15.87 6.80 11.17
CA GLU A 115 -17.29 6.50 10.92
C GLU A 115 -17.61 6.33 9.43
N ARG A 116 -16.83 6.95 8.54
CA ARG A 116 -16.95 6.71 7.11
C ARG A 116 -16.47 5.30 6.75
N ASP A 117 -15.31 4.90 7.25
CA ASP A 117 -14.74 3.58 7.02
C ASP A 117 -15.69 2.47 7.51
N ARG A 118 -16.42 2.69 8.62
CA ARG A 118 -17.46 1.75 9.10
C ARG A 118 -18.58 1.48 8.11
N ARG A 119 -18.84 2.40 7.19
CA ARG A 119 -19.87 2.25 6.15
C ARG A 119 -19.35 1.53 4.90
N TYR A 120 -18.05 1.64 4.61
CA TYR A 120 -17.47 1.16 3.34
C TYR A 120 -16.28 0.21 3.53
N ILE A 121 -15.16 0.71 4.04
CA ILE A 121 -13.88 -0.03 4.07
C ILE A 121 -13.90 -1.18 5.09
N ILE A 122 -14.43 -0.96 6.30
CA ILE A 122 -14.45 -1.97 7.36
C ILE A 122 -15.33 -3.17 7.00
N PRO A 123 -16.57 -3.00 6.49
CA PRO A 123 -17.36 -4.13 5.99
C PRO A 123 -16.64 -4.93 4.90
N TYR A 124 -15.96 -4.25 3.98
CA TYR A 124 -15.20 -4.90 2.91
C TYR A 124 -14.07 -5.78 3.49
N ILE A 125 -13.27 -5.24 4.41
CA ILE A 125 -12.20 -5.98 5.07
C ILE A 125 -12.75 -7.16 5.88
N LYS A 126 -13.80 -6.93 6.69
CA LYS A 126 -14.41 -7.99 7.51
C LYS A 126 -14.92 -9.13 6.65
N LYS A 127 -15.52 -8.82 5.50
CA LYS A 127 -15.98 -9.86 4.56
C LYS A 127 -14.83 -10.69 4.00
N ALA A 128 -13.70 -10.06 3.65
CA ALA A 128 -12.50 -10.79 3.25
C ALA A 128 -11.92 -11.67 4.38
N MET A 129 -11.96 -11.19 5.62
CA MET A 129 -11.48 -11.92 6.81
C MET A 129 -12.31 -13.18 7.13
N GLU A 130 -13.57 -13.26 6.70
CA GLU A 130 -14.35 -14.49 6.81
C GLU A 130 -13.72 -15.65 6.01
N TYR A 131 -13.05 -15.35 4.90
CA TYR A 131 -12.37 -16.32 4.05
C TYR A 131 -10.89 -16.52 4.41
N ASN A 132 -10.26 -15.46 4.92
CA ASN A 132 -8.89 -15.48 5.39
C ASN A 132 -8.69 -14.58 6.62
N PRO A 133 -8.85 -15.13 7.84
CA PRO A 133 -8.66 -14.35 9.07
C PRO A 133 -7.21 -13.93 9.30
N ASP A 134 -6.25 -14.48 8.56
CA ASP A 134 -4.81 -14.20 8.70
C ASP A 134 -4.31 -13.13 7.71
N ILE A 135 -5.21 -12.42 7.00
CA ILE A 135 -4.81 -11.33 6.09
C ILE A 135 -4.01 -10.28 6.88
N LYS A 136 -2.84 -9.94 6.36
CA LYS A 136 -2.07 -8.79 6.82
C LYS A 136 -2.49 -7.54 6.07
N LEU A 137 -2.60 -6.43 6.79
CA LEU A 137 -3.00 -5.14 6.24
C LEU A 137 -1.89 -4.10 6.36
N PHE A 138 -1.67 -3.36 5.28
CA PHE A 138 -0.87 -2.15 5.31
C PHE A 138 -1.67 -0.93 4.89
N ALA A 139 -1.58 0.13 5.68
CA ALA A 139 -2.32 1.38 5.46
C ALA A 139 -1.40 2.50 4.98
N SER A 140 -1.88 3.32 4.04
CA SER A 140 -1.14 4.48 3.52
C SER A 140 -2.11 5.66 3.29
N PRO A 141 -1.83 6.87 3.79
CA PRO A 141 -2.60 8.05 3.41
C PRO A 141 -2.20 8.51 2.00
N TRP A 142 -3.17 8.96 1.21
CA TRP A 142 -2.91 9.75 0.01
C TRP A 142 -2.70 11.22 0.34
N SER A 143 -3.44 11.73 1.32
CA SER A 143 -3.32 13.10 1.80
C SER A 143 -3.52 13.16 3.31
N PRO A 144 -2.74 13.98 4.02
CA PRO A 144 -3.12 14.48 5.34
C PRO A 144 -4.48 15.19 5.32
N PRO A 145 -5.13 15.39 6.48
CA PRO A 145 -6.26 16.30 6.61
C PRO A 145 -5.99 17.67 6.00
N THR A 146 -7.00 18.28 5.37
CA THR A 146 -6.76 19.48 4.54
C THR A 146 -6.16 20.64 5.33
N TRP A 147 -6.56 20.82 6.59
CA TRP A 147 -6.07 21.89 7.46
C TRP A 147 -4.60 21.74 7.87
N MET A 148 -3.99 20.57 7.63
CA MET A 148 -2.56 20.34 7.82
C MET A 148 -1.73 20.65 6.57
N LYS A 149 -2.37 21.06 5.46
CA LYS A 149 -1.71 21.24 4.15
C LYS A 149 -1.72 22.68 3.66
N PHE A 150 -0.78 22.96 2.76
CA PHE A 150 -0.75 24.18 1.96
C PHE A 150 -0.64 23.85 0.44
N PRO A 151 -1.60 24.30 -0.38
CA PRO A 151 -2.88 24.91 0.01
C PRO A 151 -3.78 23.93 0.78
N LYS A 152 -4.83 24.46 1.43
CA LYS A 152 -5.83 23.67 2.18
C LYS A 152 -6.73 22.89 1.22
N ALA A 153 -6.23 21.76 0.72
CA ALA A 153 -6.91 20.91 -0.25
C ALA A 153 -6.50 19.43 -0.09
N TYR A 154 -7.33 18.50 -0.53
CA TYR A 154 -6.98 17.07 -0.52
C TYR A 154 -5.96 16.73 -1.60
N ASN A 155 -6.18 17.27 -2.80
CA ASN A 155 -5.26 17.16 -3.92
C ASN A 155 -4.21 18.27 -3.87
N HIS A 156 -3.07 18.01 -4.50
CA HIS A 156 -1.92 18.88 -4.58
C HIS A 156 -1.30 19.32 -3.24
N GLY A 157 -0.15 19.97 -3.33
CA GLY A 157 0.46 20.73 -2.26
C GLY A 157 1.31 19.90 -1.31
N THR A 158 1.64 20.53 -0.19
CA THR A 158 2.63 20.02 0.77
C THR A 158 2.06 20.06 2.18
N MET A 159 2.66 19.27 3.07
CA MET A 159 2.39 19.35 4.50
C MET A 159 2.90 20.68 5.07
N ILE A 160 2.13 21.31 5.96
CA ILE A 160 2.61 22.46 6.73
C ILE A 160 3.64 21.96 7.74
N TRP A 161 4.91 22.28 7.50
CA TRP A 161 6.04 21.79 8.30
C TRP A 161 6.21 22.56 9.62
N LYS A 162 5.26 22.40 10.54
CA LYS A 162 5.29 22.98 11.89
C LYS A 162 5.16 21.88 12.93
N LYS A 163 5.85 22.04 14.06
CA LYS A 163 5.91 21.03 15.12
C LYS A 163 4.53 20.54 15.56
N GLU A 164 3.61 21.45 15.87
CA GLU A 164 2.26 21.14 16.33
C GLU A 164 1.44 20.37 15.28
N ILE A 165 1.70 20.61 13.99
CA ILE A 165 1.06 19.90 12.87
C ILE A 165 1.64 18.49 12.73
N LEU A 166 2.95 18.33 12.85
CA LEU A 166 3.63 17.04 12.77
C LEU A 166 3.30 16.14 13.99
N GLU A 167 3.24 16.71 15.20
CA GLU A 167 2.78 16.00 16.40
C GLU A 167 1.33 15.52 16.24
N ALA A 168 0.44 16.39 15.75
CA ALA A 168 -0.95 16.04 15.48
C ALA A 168 -1.06 14.95 14.40
N TYR A 169 -0.26 15.02 13.33
CA TYR A 169 -0.30 14.01 12.27
C TYR A 169 0.25 12.65 12.72
N ALA A 170 1.27 12.60 13.58
CA ALA A 170 1.69 11.34 14.21
C ALA A 170 0.57 10.76 15.10
N LEU A 171 -0.14 11.61 15.85
CA LEU A 171 -1.31 11.21 16.64
C LEU A 171 -2.46 10.69 15.77
N TYR A 172 -2.65 11.25 14.57
CA TYR A 172 -3.62 10.79 13.58
C TYR A 172 -3.37 9.33 13.16
N PHE A 173 -2.11 8.95 12.87
CA PHE A 173 -1.74 7.54 12.62
C PHE A 173 -2.03 6.63 13.83
N LEU A 174 -1.63 7.05 15.03
CA LEU A 174 -1.88 6.28 16.27
C LEU A 174 -3.38 6.05 16.49
N LYS A 175 -4.20 7.08 16.31
CA LYS A 175 -5.66 7.01 16.44
C LYS A 175 -6.26 6.10 15.39
N PHE A 176 -5.80 6.15 14.14
CA PHE A 176 -6.23 5.25 13.07
C PHE A 176 -5.95 3.78 13.39
N VAL A 177 -4.71 3.45 13.74
CA VAL A 177 -4.31 2.08 14.11
C VAL A 177 -5.14 1.56 15.28
N LYS A 178 -5.28 2.34 16.36
CA LYS A 178 -6.07 1.95 17.53
C LYS A 178 -7.56 1.83 17.23
N ALA A 179 -8.12 2.69 16.37
CA ALA A 179 -9.52 2.63 16.00
C ALA A 179 -9.84 1.36 15.21
N TYR A 180 -9.01 1.00 14.22
CA TYR A 180 -9.17 -0.26 13.48
C TYR A 180 -8.96 -1.49 14.38
N GLN A 181 -8.01 -1.44 15.32
CA GLN A 181 -7.84 -2.49 16.32
C GLN A 181 -9.12 -2.67 17.17
N GLY A 182 -9.78 -1.57 17.55
CA GLY A 182 -11.07 -1.60 18.24
C GLY A 182 -12.21 -2.23 17.42
N GLU A 183 -12.09 -2.25 16.09
CA GLU A 183 -13.00 -2.93 15.18
C GLU A 183 -12.64 -4.40 14.93
N GLY A 184 -11.60 -4.91 15.61
CA GLY A 184 -11.07 -6.26 15.44
C GLY A 184 -10.16 -6.43 14.22
N ILE A 185 -9.67 -5.33 13.65
CA ILE A 185 -8.83 -5.33 12.45
C ILE A 185 -7.43 -4.86 12.81
N ALA A 186 -6.43 -5.72 12.62
CA ALA A 186 -5.03 -5.36 12.86
C ALA A 186 -4.45 -4.62 11.65
N ILE A 187 -4.00 -3.38 11.85
CA ILE A 187 -3.14 -2.69 10.88
C ILE A 187 -1.70 -3.13 11.14
N ASN A 188 -1.18 -4.04 10.32
CA ASN A 188 0.15 -4.60 10.52
C ASN A 188 1.26 -3.64 10.13
N GLN A 189 1.01 -2.78 9.15
CA GLN A 189 2.01 -1.84 8.63
C GLN A 189 1.38 -0.48 8.33
N VAL A 190 2.12 0.59 8.59
CA VAL A 190 1.81 1.94 8.09
C VAL A 190 2.92 2.41 7.15
N HIS A 191 2.49 2.93 6.02
CA HIS A 191 3.32 3.47 4.95
C HIS A 191 3.06 4.97 4.96
N VAL A 192 4.09 5.77 5.26
CA VAL A 192 3.91 7.16 5.80
C VAL A 192 3.19 8.10 4.84
N GLN A 193 3.40 7.93 3.54
CA GLN A 193 2.77 8.76 2.52
C GLN A 193 2.71 7.96 1.22
N ASN A 194 1.53 7.92 0.61
CA ASN A 194 1.41 7.38 -0.73
C ASN A 194 2.04 8.34 -1.74
N GLU A 195 2.86 7.80 -2.64
CA GLU A 195 3.45 8.56 -3.75
C GLU A 195 4.01 9.93 -3.34
N PRO A 196 5.01 10.01 -2.45
CA PRO A 196 5.44 11.26 -1.83
C PRO A 196 5.98 12.32 -2.80
N ILE A 197 6.19 11.97 -4.07
CA ILE A 197 6.68 12.88 -5.12
C ILE A 197 5.54 13.42 -6.00
N SER A 198 4.36 12.80 -5.93
CA SER A 198 3.25 13.07 -6.83
C SER A 198 2.37 14.23 -6.37
N ASP A 199 2.23 15.25 -7.22
CA ASP A 199 1.31 16.39 -7.03
C ASP A 199 0.04 16.21 -7.88
N GLN A 200 -0.88 15.36 -7.42
CA GLN A 200 -1.95 14.84 -8.27
C GLN A 200 -3.22 15.67 -8.21
N LYS A 201 -4.03 15.55 -9.26
CA LYS A 201 -5.40 16.08 -9.32
C LYS A 201 -6.38 15.41 -8.34
N PHE A 202 -6.00 14.28 -7.78
CA PHE A 202 -6.70 13.53 -6.73
C PHE A 202 -5.91 13.61 -5.40
N PRO A 203 -6.40 13.06 -4.28
CA PRO A 203 -5.74 13.22 -2.98
C PRO A 203 -4.25 12.89 -3.07
N SER A 204 -3.41 13.83 -2.64
CA SER A 204 -1.95 13.73 -2.78
C SER A 204 -1.28 14.72 -1.84
N CYS A 205 -0.03 14.46 -1.47
CA CYS A 205 0.77 15.39 -0.70
C CYS A 205 2.24 15.12 -0.98
N ILE A 206 2.97 16.16 -1.41
CA ILE A 206 4.40 16.06 -1.63
C ILE A 206 5.14 16.06 -0.29
N TRP A 207 6.10 15.16 -0.16
CA TRP A 207 7.03 15.02 0.96
C TRP A 207 8.43 14.75 0.42
N THR A 208 9.45 15.48 0.86
CA THR A 208 10.84 15.13 0.54
C THR A 208 11.32 13.92 1.37
N GLY A 209 12.45 13.32 0.99
CA GLY A 209 13.07 12.28 1.80
C GLY A 209 13.49 12.77 3.19
N GLU A 210 14.01 14.00 3.30
CA GLU A 210 14.35 14.61 4.59
C GLU A 210 13.12 14.75 5.48
N GLN A 211 12.01 15.19 4.91
CA GLN A 211 10.73 15.34 5.60
C GLN A 211 10.20 13.99 6.11
N LEU A 212 10.23 12.94 5.27
CA LEU A 212 9.85 11.59 5.69
C LEU A 212 10.75 11.08 6.82
N GLY A 213 12.07 11.29 6.70
CA GLY A 213 13.02 10.88 7.72
C GLY A 213 12.80 11.59 9.05
N GLU A 214 12.69 12.92 9.04
CA GLU A 214 12.40 13.73 10.22
C GLU A 214 11.08 13.31 10.88
N PHE A 215 10.00 13.15 10.11
CA PHE A 215 8.70 12.75 10.66
C PHE A 215 8.74 11.37 11.32
N ILE A 216 9.41 10.39 10.69
CA ILE A 216 9.58 9.05 11.26
C ILE A 216 10.40 9.11 12.55
N ARG A 217 11.55 9.78 12.53
CA ARG A 217 12.51 9.80 13.64
C ARG A 217 12.00 10.56 14.85
N ASP A 218 11.42 11.74 14.63
CA ASP A 218 11.18 12.71 15.70
C ASP A 218 9.73 12.67 16.20
N TYR A 219 8.80 12.10 15.42
CA TYR A 219 7.36 12.13 15.74
C TYR A 219 6.72 10.73 15.73
N LEU A 220 6.68 10.04 14.58
CA LEU A 220 5.91 8.79 14.44
C LEU A 220 6.52 7.62 15.20
N GLY A 221 7.82 7.36 15.00
CA GLY A 221 8.55 6.26 15.63
C GLY A 221 8.52 6.30 17.16
N PRO A 222 8.95 7.41 17.80
CA PRO A 222 8.89 7.55 19.26
C PRO A 222 7.46 7.43 19.81
N LEU A 223 6.45 7.94 19.09
CA LEU A 223 5.06 7.85 19.52
C LEU A 223 4.55 6.40 19.49
N PHE A 224 4.87 5.64 18.44
CA PHE A 224 4.51 4.23 18.31
C PHE A 224 5.20 3.37 19.39
N GLU A 225 6.50 3.58 19.60
CA GLU A 225 7.28 2.89 20.64
C GLU A 225 6.72 3.18 22.05
N LYS A 226 6.47 4.46 22.36
CA LYS A 226 5.88 4.89 23.64
C LYS A 226 4.50 4.28 23.90
N ASN A 227 3.73 4.01 22.85
CA ASN A 227 2.40 3.41 22.93
C ASN A 227 2.41 1.87 22.80
N GLY A 228 3.57 1.24 22.63
CA GLY A 228 3.70 -0.20 22.50
C GLY A 228 2.94 -0.79 21.32
N LEU A 229 2.92 -0.09 20.17
CA LEU A 229 2.27 -0.61 18.95
C LEU A 229 3.16 -1.66 18.27
N ASP A 230 2.55 -2.79 17.89
CA ASP A 230 3.19 -3.82 17.06
C ASP A 230 3.21 -3.47 15.56
N THR A 231 2.50 -2.41 15.17
CA THR A 231 2.40 -1.95 13.78
C THR A 231 3.76 -1.48 13.27
N GLU A 232 4.23 -2.08 12.17
CA GLU A 232 5.49 -1.74 11.53
C GLU A 232 5.39 -0.39 10.80
N ILE A 233 6.44 0.43 10.87
CA ILE A 233 6.57 1.66 10.05
C ILE A 233 7.41 1.31 8.82
N TRP A 234 6.91 1.70 7.64
CA TRP A 234 7.57 1.47 6.35
C TRP A 234 7.84 2.79 5.64
N LEU A 235 8.99 2.85 4.97
CA LEU A 235 9.38 4.00 4.14
C LEU A 235 8.82 3.81 2.72
N GLY A 236 7.93 4.70 2.29
CA GLY A 236 7.23 4.61 0.99
C GLY A 236 5.72 4.55 1.16
N THR A 237 4.91 4.59 0.10
CA THR A 237 5.07 4.00 -1.24
C THR A 237 5.84 4.87 -2.26
N ILE A 238 7.16 4.71 -2.35
CA ILE A 238 8.02 5.57 -3.21
C ILE A 238 7.72 5.30 -4.69
N ASN A 239 7.26 6.32 -5.41
CA ASN A 239 6.72 6.17 -6.76
C ASN A 239 7.63 6.68 -7.88
N GLY A 240 8.72 7.38 -7.57
CA GLY A 240 9.67 7.84 -8.58
C GLY A 240 10.96 8.40 -7.99
N PRO A 241 11.92 8.81 -8.82
CA PRO A 241 13.19 9.36 -8.35
C PRO A 241 13.21 10.88 -8.10
N ASP A 242 12.27 11.66 -8.63
CA ASP A 242 12.14 13.11 -8.38
C ASP A 242 10.89 13.66 -9.09
N ILE A 243 10.54 14.93 -8.83
CA ILE A 243 9.34 15.62 -9.39
C ILE A 243 9.30 15.46 -10.92
N ASP A 244 8.39 14.61 -11.40
CA ASP A 244 7.97 14.40 -12.80
C ASP A 244 9.03 14.68 -13.90
N ASN A 245 10.28 14.27 -13.67
CA ASN A 245 11.34 14.37 -14.65
C ASN A 245 11.84 12.95 -14.92
N ARG A 246 11.30 12.33 -15.97
CA ARG A 246 11.53 10.92 -16.38
C ARG A 246 12.98 10.64 -16.83
N ASN A 247 13.95 11.45 -16.41
CA ASN A 247 15.37 11.14 -16.52
C ASN A 247 15.75 10.21 -15.35
N LEU A 248 15.75 8.91 -15.66
CA LEU A 248 15.88 7.76 -14.75
C LEU A 248 17.30 7.58 -14.16
N SER A 249 17.94 8.65 -13.65
CA SER A 249 19.17 8.53 -12.87
C SER A 249 18.87 8.45 -11.37
N THR A 250 18.65 7.21 -10.89
CA THR A 250 18.69 6.72 -9.50
C THR A 250 18.36 7.71 -8.37
N GLY A 251 17.09 8.08 -8.20
CA GLY A 251 16.57 8.78 -7.01
C GLY A 251 16.53 7.94 -5.73
N TYR A 252 17.30 6.85 -5.70
CA TYR A 252 17.66 6.11 -4.50
C TYR A 252 18.20 7.04 -3.40
N ASP A 253 19.06 7.98 -3.80
CA ASP A 253 19.73 8.89 -2.86
C ASP A 253 18.80 9.97 -2.29
N ASN A 254 17.69 10.30 -2.95
CA ASN A 254 16.77 11.33 -2.50
C ASN A 254 15.79 10.84 -1.43
N TYR A 255 15.55 9.52 -1.35
CA TYR A 255 14.59 8.92 -0.42
C TYR A 255 15.22 7.78 0.37
N ALA A 256 15.39 6.62 -0.26
CA ALA A 256 15.75 5.41 0.46
C ALA A 256 17.13 5.50 1.13
N ASN A 257 18.17 5.93 0.41
CA ASN A 257 19.49 6.06 1.00
C ASN A 257 19.55 7.17 2.06
N LEU A 258 18.97 8.33 1.74
CA LEU A 258 18.99 9.49 2.64
C LEU A 258 18.35 9.15 3.99
N VAL A 259 17.21 8.48 3.97
CA VAL A 259 16.51 8.09 5.20
C VAL A 259 17.19 6.89 5.89
N LEU A 260 17.60 5.85 5.16
CA LEU A 260 18.16 4.64 5.77
C LEU A 260 19.62 4.77 6.21
N SER A 261 20.36 5.77 5.70
CA SER A 261 21.72 6.06 6.16
C SER A 261 21.75 6.72 7.55
N ASP A 262 20.66 7.38 7.96
CA ASP A 262 20.48 7.88 9.33
C ASP A 262 20.07 6.73 10.26
N ARG A 263 20.98 6.38 11.18
CA ARG A 263 20.78 5.28 12.13
C ARG A 263 19.64 5.53 13.12
N GLU A 264 19.41 6.78 13.51
CA GLU A 264 18.33 7.13 14.44
C GLU A 264 16.96 7.08 13.78
N THR A 265 16.90 7.33 12.48
CA THR A 265 15.66 7.16 11.71
C THR A 265 15.41 5.68 11.39
N ARG A 266 16.41 4.97 10.84
CA ARG A 266 16.23 3.61 10.31
C ARG A 266 15.84 2.57 11.37
N ARG A 267 16.14 2.80 12.66
CA ARG A 267 15.73 1.90 13.76
C ARG A 267 14.21 1.72 13.85
N TYR A 268 13.44 2.70 13.38
CA TYR A 268 11.97 2.65 13.37
C TYR A 268 11.40 2.03 12.10
N ILE A 269 12.21 1.88 11.04
CA ILE A 269 11.76 1.43 9.72
C ILE A 269 11.93 -0.08 9.62
N LYS A 270 10.90 -0.78 9.15
CA LYS A 270 10.94 -2.23 8.96
C LYS A 270 11.22 -2.66 7.52
N GLY A 271 10.88 -1.81 6.57
CA GLY A 271 11.10 -2.06 5.15
C GLY A 271 10.83 -0.83 4.29
N VAL A 272 11.10 -0.99 3.00
CA VAL A 272 10.90 0.03 1.97
C VAL A 272 9.89 -0.47 0.96
N SER A 273 8.90 0.35 0.64
CA SER A 273 7.93 0.06 -0.40
C SER A 273 8.13 0.97 -1.61
N TYR A 274 8.02 0.37 -2.79
CA TYR A 274 8.08 1.05 -4.09
C TYR A 274 6.78 0.86 -4.86
N GLN A 275 6.48 1.80 -5.75
CA GLN A 275 5.51 1.65 -6.82
C GLN A 275 6.22 1.59 -8.19
N TRP A 276 5.45 1.62 -9.28
CA TRP A 276 5.93 1.31 -10.63
C TRP A 276 7.16 2.13 -11.05
N GLY A 277 7.16 3.45 -10.84
CA GLY A 277 8.28 4.32 -11.24
C GLY A 277 9.46 4.23 -10.28
N GLY A 278 9.19 3.91 -9.01
CA GLY A 278 10.22 3.71 -7.98
C GLY A 278 11.01 2.41 -8.12
N LYS A 279 10.49 1.42 -8.88
CA LYS A 279 11.11 0.09 -9.03
C LYS A 279 12.57 0.12 -9.49
N TYR A 280 12.97 1.16 -10.24
CA TYR A 280 14.35 1.31 -10.72
C TYR A 280 15.37 1.56 -9.60
N ALA A 281 14.94 2.00 -8.41
CA ALA A 281 15.78 2.16 -7.23
C ALA A 281 15.88 0.88 -6.37
N LEU A 282 15.01 -0.11 -6.60
CA LEU A 282 14.89 -1.28 -5.72
C LEU A 282 16.18 -2.09 -5.65
N GLN A 283 16.83 -2.36 -6.79
CA GLN A 283 18.06 -3.16 -6.82
C GLN A 283 19.20 -2.49 -6.03
N GLN A 284 19.36 -1.18 -6.19
CA GLN A 284 20.38 -0.41 -5.47
C GLN A 284 20.08 -0.41 -3.97
N THR A 285 18.81 -0.22 -3.60
CA THR A 285 18.37 -0.24 -2.20
C THR A 285 18.59 -1.60 -1.54
N TYR A 286 18.23 -2.69 -2.22
CA TYR A 286 18.49 -4.05 -1.75
C TYR A 286 19.98 -4.33 -1.58
N SER A 287 20.80 -3.89 -2.53
CA SER A 287 22.25 -4.10 -2.49
C SER A 287 22.91 -3.32 -1.34
N SER A 288 22.38 -2.15 -0.99
CA SER A 288 22.90 -1.32 0.09
C SER A 288 22.37 -1.67 1.48
N TYR A 289 21.14 -2.20 1.57
CA TYR A 289 20.45 -2.49 2.84
C TYR A 289 19.78 -3.88 2.87
N PRO A 290 20.49 -4.97 2.54
CA PRO A 290 19.91 -6.31 2.34
C PRO A 290 19.21 -6.88 3.58
N GLU A 291 19.42 -6.30 4.76
CA GLU A 291 18.75 -6.67 6.00
C GLU A 291 17.27 -6.22 6.09
N PHE A 292 16.84 -5.29 5.22
CA PHE A 292 15.47 -4.76 5.23
C PHE A 292 14.52 -5.60 4.37
N LYS A 293 13.23 -5.42 4.60
CA LYS A 293 12.17 -5.95 3.73
C LYS A 293 11.85 -4.99 2.59
N TYR A 294 11.37 -5.54 1.49
CA TYR A 294 11.00 -4.79 0.30
C TYR A 294 9.63 -5.20 -0.21
N MET A 295 8.85 -4.22 -0.65
CA MET A 295 7.50 -4.45 -1.15
C MET A 295 7.24 -3.65 -2.42
N GLN A 296 6.67 -4.31 -3.43
CA GLN A 296 5.95 -3.60 -4.48
C GLN A 296 4.51 -3.35 -4.00
N SER A 297 4.22 -2.09 -3.65
CA SER A 297 3.01 -1.70 -2.93
C SER A 297 1.83 -1.32 -3.84
N GLU A 298 2.12 -1.01 -5.10
CA GLU A 298 1.13 -0.71 -6.13
C GLU A 298 1.70 -1.04 -7.52
N ASN A 299 0.84 -1.50 -8.42
CA ASN A 299 1.14 -1.76 -9.82
C ASN A 299 0.36 -0.78 -10.70
N GLU A 300 0.93 -0.42 -11.85
CA GLU A 300 0.26 0.38 -12.86
C GLU A 300 -0.89 -0.43 -13.49
N CYS A 301 -2.07 0.18 -13.61
CA CYS A 301 -3.18 -0.36 -14.38
C CYS A 301 -3.31 0.46 -15.69
N GLY A 302 -2.79 -0.06 -16.80
CA GLY A 302 -2.85 0.62 -18.10
C GLY A 302 -1.68 1.58 -18.32
N ASP A 303 -1.94 2.72 -18.94
CA ASP A 303 -0.98 3.75 -19.37
C ASP A 303 -0.89 4.97 -18.43
N GLY A 304 -1.40 4.85 -17.20
CA GLY A 304 -1.39 5.89 -16.15
C GLY A 304 -2.62 6.78 -16.17
#